data_AF-A0AAN8IRX5-F1
#
_entry.id   AF-A0AAN8IRX5-F1
#
_cell.length_a   1.000
_cell.length_b   1.000
_cell.length_c   1.000
_cell.angle_alpha   90.00
_cell.angle_beta   90.00
_cell.angle_gamma   90.00
#
_symmetry.space_group_name_H-M   'P 1'
#
loop_
_entity.id
_entity.type
_entity.pdbx_description
1 polymer ?
#
loop_
_entity_poly.entity_id
_entity_poly.type
_entity_poly.pdbx_seq_one_letter_code
_entity_poly.pdbx_strand_id
1 'polypeptide(L)'
;NKNKFDFGVKQNGVALDDVVLPPWAHGDAREFIRLHRQALECDYVSSHLHEWIDLVFGYKQNGEEAVKANNLFHHLFYEGSVDFESIIDPLTRNATIGFVNNFGQIPTQLFKKPHPQKKVFFHSRQTVIPVSITGSENGGKMSW
;
A
#
# COMPACT_ATOMS: atom_id res chain seq x y z
N ASN A 1 -11.98 12.56 -12.26
CA ASN A 1 -11.87 13.38 -13.48
C ASN A 1 -12.60 14.73 -13.33
N LYS A 2 -12.24 15.57 -12.35
CA LYS A 2 -12.91 16.87 -12.15
C LYS A 2 -12.77 17.80 -13.36
N ASN A 3 -11.65 17.71 -14.07
CA ASN A 3 -11.32 18.55 -15.22
C ASN A 3 -11.92 18.04 -16.54
N LYS A 4 -12.68 16.93 -16.53
CA LYS A 4 -13.30 16.34 -17.72
C LYS A 4 -12.32 16.09 -18.87
N PHE A 5 -11.15 15.55 -18.53
CA PHE A 5 -10.21 15.07 -19.53
C PHE A 5 -10.80 13.91 -20.32
N ASP A 6 -10.50 13.85 -21.62
CA ASP A 6 -10.75 12.67 -22.42
C ASP A 6 -9.65 11.63 -22.16
N PHE A 7 -10.01 10.54 -21.47
CA PHE A 7 -9.12 9.42 -21.19
C PHE A 7 -9.29 8.27 -22.18
N GLY A 8 -10.17 8.41 -23.18
CA GLY A 8 -10.47 7.39 -24.17
C GLY A 8 -11.38 6.27 -23.64
N VAL A 9 -11.31 5.12 -24.30
CA VAL A 9 -12.23 3.99 -24.09
C VAL A 9 -11.42 2.71 -23.90
N LYS A 10 -11.82 1.88 -22.94
CA LYS A 10 -11.25 0.55 -22.73
C LYS A 10 -11.52 -0.36 -23.93
N GLN A 11 -10.73 -1.42 -24.08
CA GLN A 11 -10.92 -2.42 -25.14
C GLN A 11 -12.32 -3.08 -25.14
N ASN A 12 -12.98 -3.13 -23.97
CA ASN A 12 -14.35 -3.64 -23.84
C ASN A 12 -15.44 -2.58 -24.13
N GLY A 13 -15.07 -1.43 -24.70
CA GLY A 13 -15.99 -0.36 -25.07
C GLY A 13 -16.41 0.56 -23.92
N VAL A 14 -15.91 0.35 -22.69
CA VAL A 14 -16.26 1.20 -21.55
C VAL A 14 -15.41 2.47 -21.56
N ALA A 15 -16.06 3.63 -21.63
CA ALA A 15 -15.38 4.93 -21.54
C ALA A 15 -14.66 5.10 -20.19
N LEU A 16 -13.49 5.72 -20.22
CA LEU A 16 -12.70 6.03 -19.03
C LEU A 16 -13.09 7.40 -18.48
N ASP A 17 -13.42 7.48 -17.20
CA ASP A 17 -13.77 8.74 -16.53
C ASP A 17 -13.31 8.74 -15.06
N ASP A 18 -14.23 8.93 -14.11
CA ASP A 18 -13.93 8.87 -12.68
C ASP A 18 -13.43 7.49 -12.26
N VAL A 19 -12.56 7.47 -11.24
CA VAL A 19 -12.13 6.22 -10.60
C VAL A 19 -13.36 5.52 -10.03
N VAL A 20 -13.52 4.24 -10.37
CA VAL A 20 -14.59 3.42 -9.81
C VAL A 20 -14.29 3.18 -8.34
N LEU A 21 -15.13 3.74 -7.47
CA LEU A 21 -14.98 3.62 -6.03
C LEU A 21 -15.60 2.32 -5.51
N PRO A 22 -15.07 1.75 -4.43
CA PRO A 22 -15.70 0.60 -3.79
C PRO A 22 -17.08 0.97 -3.20
N PRO A 23 -18.01 0.00 -3.06
CA PRO A 23 -19.40 0.29 -2.66
C PRO A 23 -19.54 1.04 -1.32
N TRP A 24 -18.65 0.77 -0.38
CA TRP A 24 -18.64 1.40 0.95
C TRP A 24 -18.29 2.90 0.92
N ALA A 25 -17.79 3.42 -0.21
CA ALA A 25 -17.52 4.84 -0.39
C ALA A 25 -18.74 5.61 -0.95
N HIS A 26 -19.84 4.93 -1.29
CA HIS A 26 -21.11 5.53 -1.73
C HIS A 26 -20.98 6.52 -2.90
N GLY A 27 -20.00 6.31 -3.79
CA GLY A 27 -19.72 7.21 -4.91
C GLY A 27 -19.07 8.54 -4.51
N ASP A 28 -18.68 8.73 -3.24
CA ASP A 28 -18.00 9.93 -2.75
C ASP A 28 -16.50 9.68 -2.52
N ALA A 29 -15.66 10.34 -3.32
CA ALA A 29 -14.21 10.27 -3.17
C ALA A 29 -13.72 10.83 -1.83
N ARG A 30 -14.45 11.77 -1.21
CA ARG A 30 -14.11 12.27 0.13
C ARG A 30 -14.35 11.21 1.19
N GLU A 31 -15.43 10.44 1.08
CA GLU A 31 -15.72 9.33 1.97
C GLU A 31 -14.68 8.21 1.82
N PHE A 32 -14.28 7.91 0.59
CA PHE A 32 -13.18 6.98 0.30
C PHE A 32 -11.90 7.34 1.08
N ILE A 33 -11.48 8.60 1.02
CA ILE A 33 -10.30 9.11 1.73
C ILE A 33 -10.52 9.15 3.24
N ARG A 34 -11.71 9.56 3.70
CA ARG A 34 -12.04 9.64 5.13
C ARG A 34 -11.89 8.28 5.80
N LEU A 35 -12.43 7.22 5.18
CA LEU A 35 -12.36 5.86 5.68
C LEU A 35 -10.94 5.27 5.62
N HIS A 36 -10.18 5.52 4.55
CA HIS A 36 -8.76 5.12 4.50
C HIS A 36 -7.94 5.78 5.61
N ARG A 37 -8.14 7.07 5.87
CA ARG A 37 -7.46 7.76 6.98
C ARG A 37 -7.88 7.18 8.33
N GLN A 38 -9.17 6.89 8.52
CA GLN A 38 -9.65 6.23 9.73
C GLN A 38 -9.01 4.84 9.94
N ALA A 39 -8.85 4.06 8.88
CA ALA A 39 -8.17 2.77 8.93
C ALA A 39 -6.67 2.91 9.25
N LEU A 40 -5.99 3.87 8.63
CA LEU A 40 -4.57 4.16 8.88
C LEU A 40 -4.30 4.55 10.34
N GLU A 41 -5.21 5.31 10.95
CA GLU A 41 -5.08 5.80 12.33
C GLU A 41 -5.64 4.84 13.39
N CYS A 42 -6.17 3.67 13.01
CA CYS A 42 -6.75 2.75 13.98
C CYS A 42 -5.68 2.05 14.85
N ASP A 43 -6.10 1.50 15.99
CA ASP A 43 -5.19 0.83 16.94
C ASP A 43 -4.44 -0.35 16.30
N TYR A 44 -5.09 -1.10 15.42
CA TYR A 44 -4.45 -2.21 14.71
C TYR A 44 -3.28 -1.72 13.85
N VAL A 45 -3.52 -0.74 12.97
CA VAL A 45 -2.43 -0.20 12.13
C VAL A 45 -1.39 0.49 12.98
N SER A 46 -1.78 1.31 13.97
CA SER A 46 -0.84 1.96 14.89
C SER A 46 0.11 0.97 15.57
N SER A 47 -0.39 -0.20 15.99
CA SER A 47 0.42 -1.22 16.66
C SER A 47 1.31 -2.05 15.72
N HIS A 48 1.05 -2.06 14.41
CA HIS A 48 1.79 -2.87 13.43
C HIS A 48 2.54 -2.05 12.38
N LEU A 49 2.34 -0.72 12.31
CA LEU A 49 2.95 0.14 11.28
C LEU A 49 4.48 0.08 11.29
N HIS A 50 5.08 -0.15 12.47
CA HIS A 50 6.52 -0.36 12.63
C HIS A 50 7.07 -1.51 11.76
N GLU A 51 6.28 -2.54 11.48
CA GLU A 51 6.68 -3.67 10.63
C GLU A 51 6.77 -3.27 9.15
N TRP A 52 5.85 -2.43 8.67
CA TRP A 52 5.94 -1.86 7.32
C TRP A 52 7.13 -0.89 7.22
N ILE A 53 7.35 -0.10 8.27
CA ILE A 53 8.52 0.79 8.36
C ILE A 53 9.83 -0.04 8.31
N ASP A 54 9.88 -1.21 8.94
CA ASP A 54 11.03 -2.11 8.87
C ASP A 54 11.31 -2.64 7.46
N LEU A 55 10.28 -2.86 6.65
CA LEU A 55 10.40 -3.29 5.25
C LEU A 55 10.90 -2.16 4.34
N VAL A 56 10.35 -0.95 4.51
CA VAL A 56 10.59 0.15 3.57
C VAL A 56 11.83 0.97 3.92
N PHE A 57 12.13 1.17 5.20
CA PHE A 57 13.23 2.02 5.66
C PHE A 57 14.19 1.31 6.63
N GLY A 58 13.85 0.09 7.04
CA GLY A 58 14.51 -0.56 8.17
C GLY A 58 15.34 -1.76 7.84
N TYR A 59 15.56 -2.58 8.88
CA TYR A 59 16.49 -3.69 8.84
C TYR A 59 16.05 -4.82 7.89
N LYS A 60 14.77 -4.86 7.47
CA LYS A 60 14.23 -5.83 6.50
C LYS A 60 14.23 -5.31 5.05
N GLN A 61 14.84 -4.15 4.78
CA GLN A 61 14.91 -3.58 3.43
C GLN A 61 15.91 -4.33 2.52
N ASN A 62 17.00 -4.86 3.08
CA ASN A 62 18.05 -5.57 2.34
C ASN A 62 18.62 -6.75 3.13
N GLY A 63 19.58 -7.47 2.52
CA GLY A 63 20.26 -8.60 3.15
C GLY A 63 19.36 -9.80 3.42
N GLU A 64 19.78 -10.68 4.34
CA GLU A 64 19.09 -11.93 4.64
C GLU A 64 17.68 -11.72 5.20
N GLU A 65 17.47 -10.65 5.96
CA GLU A 65 16.17 -10.32 6.55
C GLU A 65 15.15 -9.90 5.48
N ALA A 66 15.58 -9.25 4.40
CA ALA A 66 14.73 -8.99 3.25
C ALA A 66 14.34 -10.28 2.51
N VAL A 67 15.26 -11.25 2.40
CA VAL A 67 14.95 -12.57 1.82
C VAL A 67 13.87 -13.27 2.64
N LYS A 68 14.05 -13.34 3.96
CA LYS A 68 13.09 -13.96 4.88
C LYS A 68 11.71 -13.30 4.82
N ALA A 69 11.67 -11.99 4.56
CA ALA A 69 10.44 -11.21 4.46
C ALA A 69 9.85 -11.13 3.03
N ASN A 70 10.45 -11.79 2.03
CA ASN A 70 10.08 -11.68 0.62
C ASN A 70 10.06 -10.22 0.11
N ASN A 71 11.06 -9.43 0.51
CA ASN A 71 11.16 -7.98 0.26
C ASN A 71 12.41 -7.62 -0.55
N LEU A 72 12.77 -8.47 -1.52
CA LEU A 72 13.88 -8.20 -2.44
C LEU A 72 13.39 -7.48 -3.71
N PHE A 73 14.17 -6.50 -4.14
CA PHE A 73 13.95 -5.74 -5.37
C PHE A 73 15.12 -5.93 -6.34
N HIS A 74 15.02 -5.37 -7.54
CA HIS A 74 16.10 -5.41 -8.51
C HIS A 74 17.36 -4.73 -7.94
N HIS A 75 18.53 -5.35 -8.10
CA HIS A 75 19.77 -4.90 -7.45
C HIS A 75 20.13 -3.43 -7.76
N LEU A 76 19.83 -2.95 -8.97
CA LEU A 76 20.06 -1.56 -9.38
C LEU A 76 19.21 -0.51 -8.62
N PHE A 77 18.15 -0.93 -7.92
CA PHE A 77 17.26 0.00 -7.22
C PHE A 77 17.78 0.36 -5.81
N TYR A 78 18.76 -0.37 -5.29
CA TYR A 78 19.35 -0.09 -3.99
C TYR A 78 20.44 0.98 -4.11
N GLU A 79 20.44 1.90 -3.15
CA GLU A 79 21.42 2.98 -3.06
C GLU A 79 22.86 2.45 -3.13
N GLY A 80 23.71 3.12 -3.91
CA GLY A 80 25.12 2.75 -4.08
C GLY A 80 25.37 1.49 -4.93
N SER A 81 24.34 0.87 -5.51
CA SER A 81 24.50 -0.36 -6.31
C SER A 81 24.98 -0.12 -7.74
N VAL A 82 25.05 1.15 -8.17
CA VAL A 82 25.49 1.55 -9.51
C VAL A 82 26.48 2.69 -9.39
N ASP A 83 27.69 2.47 -9.85
CA ASP A 83 28.65 3.54 -10.13
C ASP A 83 28.47 3.98 -11.59
N PHE A 84 27.65 5.01 -11.81
CA PHE A 84 27.37 5.53 -13.16
C PHE A 84 28.59 6.15 -13.83
N GLU A 85 29.62 6.57 -13.09
CA GLU A 85 30.84 7.16 -13.65
C GLU A 85 31.80 6.09 -14.15
N SER A 86 31.73 4.87 -13.59
CA SER A 86 32.48 3.71 -14.09
C SER A 86 31.96 3.18 -15.44
N ILE A 87 30.73 3.54 -15.85
CA ILE A 87 30.12 3.08 -17.10
C ILE A 87 30.62 3.94 -18.27
N ILE A 88 31.65 3.45 -18.96
CA ILE A 88 32.30 4.18 -20.07
C ILE A 88 31.40 4.28 -21.31
N ASP A 89 30.65 3.22 -21.63
CA ASP A 89 29.77 3.21 -22.80
C ASP A 89 28.54 4.11 -22.58
N PRO A 90 28.36 5.19 -23.38
CA PRO A 90 27.26 6.14 -23.17
C PRO A 90 25.88 5.51 -23.35
N LEU A 91 25.74 4.52 -24.23
CA LEU A 91 24.46 3.84 -24.45
C LEU A 91 24.05 3.05 -23.21
N THR A 92 24.96 2.24 -22.67
CA THR A 92 24.76 1.47 -21.44
C THR A 92 24.50 2.37 -20.24
N ARG A 93 25.22 3.49 -20.13
CA ARG A 93 25.00 4.47 -19.06
C ARG A 93 23.60 5.05 -19.13
N ASN A 94 23.18 5.53 -20.30
CA ASN A 94 21.86 6.12 -20.51
C ASN A 94 20.73 5.09 -20.30
N ALA A 95 20.93 3.86 -20.76
CA ALA A 95 19.97 2.77 -20.54
C ALA A 95 19.81 2.46 -19.04
N THR A 96 20.92 2.37 -18.30
CA THR A 96 20.89 2.12 -16.85
C THR A 96 20.20 3.24 -16.08
N ILE A 97 20.51 4.51 -16.41
CA ILE A 97 19.84 5.68 -15.81
C ILE A 97 18.34 5.66 -16.12
N GLY A 98 17.99 5.43 -17.39
CA GLY A 98 16.60 5.33 -17.82
C GLY A 98 15.87 4.21 -17.08
N PHE A 99 16.52 3.08 -16.87
CA PHE A 99 15.95 1.96 -16.13
C PHE A 99 15.65 2.32 -14.68
N VAL A 100 16.62 2.86 -13.94
CA VAL A 100 16.44 3.25 -12.53
C VAL A 100 15.38 4.36 -12.39
N ASN A 101 15.39 5.35 -13.27
CA ASN A 101 14.45 6.48 -13.18
C ASN A 101 13.00 6.10 -13.45
N ASN A 102 12.74 5.08 -14.29
CA ASN A 102 11.38 4.72 -14.70
C ASN A 102 10.82 3.51 -13.95
N PHE A 103 11.67 2.61 -13.45
CA PHE A 103 11.19 1.34 -12.88
C PHE A 103 11.31 1.26 -11.36
N GLY A 104 12.23 1.98 -10.72
CA GLY A 104 12.28 1.98 -9.26
C GLY A 104 13.55 2.52 -8.64
N GLN A 105 13.36 3.10 -7.45
CA GLN A 105 14.41 3.46 -6.52
C GLN A 105 13.92 3.10 -5.12
N ILE A 106 14.72 2.35 -4.36
CA ILE A 106 14.41 2.03 -2.97
C ILE A 106 14.83 3.21 -2.10
N PRO A 107 13.98 3.69 -1.16
CA PRO A 107 14.38 4.74 -0.23
C PRO A 107 15.62 4.34 0.58
N THR A 108 16.42 5.32 1.00
CA THR A 108 17.57 5.07 1.88
C THR A 108 17.16 4.32 3.15
N GLN A 109 17.93 3.29 3.52
CA GLN A 109 17.76 2.59 4.79
C GLN A 109 18.13 3.53 5.96
N LEU A 110 17.15 3.85 6.81
CA LEU A 110 17.33 4.79 7.91
C LEU A 110 17.83 4.11 9.20
N PHE A 111 17.57 2.81 9.38
CA PHE A 111 17.95 2.08 10.60
C PHE A 111 18.23 0.60 10.32
N LYS A 112 19.13 0.03 11.11
CA LYS A 112 19.59 -1.37 11.01
C LYS A 112 19.05 -2.27 12.13
N LYS A 113 18.24 -1.71 13.04
CA LYS A 113 17.58 -2.42 14.15
C LYS A 113 16.08 -2.32 13.97
N PRO A 114 15.28 -3.23 14.56
CA PRO A 114 13.82 -3.15 14.49
C PRO A 114 13.29 -1.79 14.94
N HIS A 115 12.34 -1.25 14.17
CA HIS A 115 11.68 0.02 14.50
C HIS A 115 10.85 -0.15 15.79
N PRO A 116 10.88 0.83 16.72
CA PRO A 116 10.07 0.76 17.93
C PRO A 116 8.57 0.62 17.62
N GLN A 117 7.91 -0.33 18.28
CA GLN A 117 6.46 -0.48 18.22
C GLN A 117 5.76 0.65 19.01
N LYS A 118 4.74 1.26 18.43
CA LYS A 118 3.88 2.22 19.12
C LYS A 118 2.98 1.48 20.12
N LYS A 119 3.00 1.92 21.39
CA LYS A 119 2.06 1.43 22.40
C LYS A 119 0.68 2.00 22.13
N VAL A 120 -0.30 1.13 21.89
CA VAL A 120 -1.71 1.49 21.76
C VAL A 120 -2.44 1.10 23.05
N PHE A 121 -3.27 2.02 23.55
CA PHE A 121 -4.20 1.70 24.62
C PHE A 121 -5.49 1.29 23.96
N PHE A 122 -5.78 -0.01 23.94
CA PHE A 122 -7.08 -0.52 23.50
C PHE A 122 -8.14 0.10 24.40
N HIS A 123 -8.79 1.15 23.92
CA HIS A 123 -9.97 1.65 24.58
C HIS A 123 -11.03 0.57 24.37
N SER A 124 -11.39 -0.14 25.43
CA SER A 124 -12.53 -1.04 25.47
C SER A 124 -13.80 -0.22 25.26
N ARG A 125 -14.07 0.22 24.02
CA ARG A 125 -15.37 0.72 23.63
C ARG A 125 -16.27 -0.51 23.48
N GLN A 126 -16.83 -0.96 24.59
CA GLN A 126 -18.09 -1.71 24.58
C GLN A 126 -19.18 -0.75 24.10
N THR A 127 -19.19 -0.40 22.81
CA THR A 127 -20.41 0.12 22.18
C THR A 127 -21.25 -1.09 21.83
N VAL A 128 -22.10 -1.48 22.78
CA VAL A 128 -23.26 -2.32 22.51
C VAL A 128 -24.09 -1.57 21.47
N ILE A 129 -24.06 -2.02 20.22
CA ILE A 129 -25.07 -1.61 19.24
C ILE A 129 -26.30 -2.48 19.58
N PRO A 130 -27.41 -1.91 20.06
CA PRO A 130 -28.62 -2.70 20.21
C PRO A 130 -29.14 -3.00 18.81
N VAL A 131 -28.96 -4.23 18.36
CA VAL A 131 -29.63 -4.70 17.15
C VAL A 131 -31.10 -4.90 17.52
N SER A 132 -31.95 -3.94 17.16
CA SER A 132 -33.40 -4.13 17.14
C SER A 132 -33.75 -5.07 16.00
N ILE A 133 -33.64 -6.39 16.22
CA ILE A 133 -34.20 -7.40 15.32
C ILE A 133 -35.69 -7.52 15.67
N THR A 134 -36.53 -6.82 14.93
CA THR A 134 -37.94 -7.23 14.78
C THR A 134 -37.97 -8.47 13.89
N GLY A 135 -38.44 -9.58 14.45
CA GLY A 135 -38.45 -10.88 13.79
C GLY A 135 -39.42 -10.96 12.61
N SER A 136 -39.11 -11.87 11.69
CA SER A 136 -40.07 -12.86 11.26
C SER A 136 -39.33 -14.15 10.97
N GLU A 137 -39.68 -15.20 11.71
CA GLU A 137 -39.30 -16.58 11.43
C GLU A 137 -39.67 -16.94 9.99
N ASN A 138 -38.77 -17.62 9.29
CA ASN A 138 -39.14 -18.73 8.43
C ASN A 138 -37.91 -19.56 8.09
N GLY A 139 -37.96 -20.83 8.47
CA GLY A 139 -36.90 -21.80 8.32
C GLY A 139 -36.64 -22.19 6.86
N GLY A 140 -35.37 -22.45 6.57
CA GLY A 140 -34.91 -23.09 5.34
C GLY A 140 -33.56 -23.73 5.58
N LYS A 141 -33.53 -25.07 5.50
CA LYS A 141 -32.40 -25.95 5.80
C LYS A 141 -31.15 -25.65 4.95
N MET A 142 -29.98 -25.81 5.57
CA MET A 142 -28.71 -25.98 4.90
C MET A 142 -28.61 -27.35 4.20
N SER A 143 -27.95 -27.38 3.05
CA SER A 143 -27.30 -28.58 2.49
C SER A 143 -25.85 -28.23 2.16
N TRP A 144 -24.96 -29.17 2.51
CA TRP A 144 -23.50 -29.11 2.38
C TRP A 144 -22.99 -28.77 0.98
#